data_AF-A0AAD8SNW8-F1
#
_entry.id   AF-A0AAD8SNW8-F1
#
_cell.length_a   1.000
_cell.length_b   1.000
_cell.length_c   1.000
_cell.angle_alpha   90.00
_cell.angle_beta   90.00
_cell.angle_gamma   90.00
#
_symmetry.space_group_name_H-M   'P 1'
#
loop_
_entity.id
_entity.type
_entity.pdbx_description
1 polymer ?
#
loop_
_entity_poly.entity_id
_entity_poly.type
_entity_poly.pdbx_seq_one_letter_code
_entity_poly.pdbx_strand_id
1 'polypeptide(L)'
;MDLNERLNRFKLQQERCQASLSSIAAARAPSSAPTKPQQYAARPATARPSAPAPAPAVRFSDDTARLQKMHAVRNSAVGLQIKAVIELLYRTRKALTAKQINEATYVDIAGNSAVFENLRSNPCTLTGGAFSLTSPRTA
;
A
#
# COMPACT_ATOMS: atom_id res chain seq x y z
N MET A 1 27.16 -18.64 -4.86
CA MET A 1 26.01 -19.25 -4.16
C MET A 1 25.72 -20.59 -4.80
N ASP A 2 26.20 -21.64 -4.16
CA ASP A 2 26.04 -23.03 -4.60
C ASP A 2 24.56 -23.45 -4.54
N LEU A 3 24.10 -24.37 -5.38
CA LEU A 3 22.70 -24.81 -5.42
C LEU A 3 22.25 -25.39 -4.07
N ASN A 4 23.16 -26.12 -3.41
CA ASN A 4 22.90 -26.71 -2.10
C ASN A 4 22.69 -25.63 -1.02
N GLU A 5 23.43 -24.53 -1.10
CA GLU A 5 23.30 -23.41 -0.19
C GLU A 5 21.93 -22.71 -0.35
N ARG A 6 21.45 -22.57 -1.59
CA ARG A 6 20.12 -22.00 -1.88
C ARG A 6 18.99 -22.89 -1.35
N LEU A 7 19.11 -24.21 -1.50
CA LEU A 7 18.13 -25.17 -0.97
C LEU A 7 18.08 -25.17 0.56
N ASN A 8 19.22 -25.09 1.23
CA ASN A 8 19.28 -25.01 2.68
C ASN A 8 18.66 -23.72 3.22
N ARG A 9 18.91 -22.58 2.55
CA ARG A 9 18.26 -21.30 2.90
C ARG A 9 16.74 -21.38 2.72
N PHE A 10 16.26 -22.01 1.65
CA PHE A 10 14.84 -22.18 1.40
C PHE A 10 14.17 -23.06 2.46
N LYS A 11 14.77 -24.20 2.82
CA LYS A 11 14.27 -25.07 3.90
C LYS A 11 14.24 -24.34 5.25
N LEU A 12 15.32 -23.66 5.60
CA LEU A 12 15.38 -22.87 6.84
C LEU A 12 14.30 -21.78 6.87
N GLN A 13 14.00 -21.17 5.73
CA GLN A 13 12.92 -20.19 5.63
C GLN A 13 11.55 -20.84 5.80
N GLN A 14 11.31 -22.02 5.23
CA GLN A 14 10.07 -22.78 5.46
C GLN A 14 9.89 -23.14 6.94
N GLU A 15 10.92 -23.63 7.60
CA GLU A 15 10.89 -23.98 9.03
C GLU A 15 10.57 -22.77 9.91
N ARG A 16 11.18 -21.61 9.62
CA ARG A 16 10.89 -20.35 10.32
C ARG A 16 9.45 -19.89 10.16
N CYS A 17 8.90 -20.03 8.95
CA CYS A 17 7.50 -19.71 8.70
C CYS A 17 6.56 -20.64 9.49
N GLN A 18 6.82 -21.95 9.48
CA GLN A 18 6.02 -22.91 10.24
C GLN A 18 6.12 -22.68 11.75
N ALA A 19 7.31 -22.45 12.28
CA ALA A 19 7.51 -22.16 13.70
C ALA A 19 6.75 -20.89 14.13
N SER A 20 6.74 -19.86 13.27
CA SER A 20 5.99 -18.62 13.52
C SER A 20 4.48 -18.85 13.54
N LEU A 21 3.95 -19.64 12.59
CA LEU A 21 2.53 -19.99 12.55
C LEU A 21 2.10 -20.82 13.76
N SER A 22 2.92 -21.80 14.17
CA SER A 22 2.69 -22.60 15.37
C SER A 22 2.72 -21.75 16.64
N SER A 23 3.64 -20.79 16.74
CA SER A 23 3.70 -19.85 17.87
C SER A 23 2.45 -18.95 17.95
N ILE A 24 1.95 -18.48 16.80
CA ILE A 24 0.71 -17.69 16.73
C ILE A 24 -0.51 -18.54 17.11
N ALA A 25 -0.56 -19.81 16.67
CA ALA A 25 -1.63 -20.73 17.06
C ALA A 25 -1.62 -21.02 18.56
N ALA A 26 -0.44 -21.25 19.14
CA ALA A 26 -0.27 -21.44 20.58
C ALA A 26 -0.64 -20.19 21.39
N ALA A 27 -0.32 -18.99 20.90
CA ALA A 27 -0.70 -17.73 21.54
C ALA A 27 -2.22 -17.42 21.46
N ARG A 28 -2.96 -18.10 20.57
CA ARG A 28 -4.42 -17.99 20.43
C ARG A 28 -5.19 -19.06 21.20
N ALA A 29 -4.53 -20.04 21.81
CA ALA A 29 -5.19 -20.97 22.70
C ALA A 29 -5.70 -20.19 23.93
N PRO A 30 -6.99 -20.30 24.30
CA PRO A 30 -7.54 -19.64 25.48
C PRO A 30 -7.02 -20.36 26.73
N SER A 31 -5.81 -20.02 27.15
CA SER A 31 -5.27 -20.38 28.46
C SER A 31 -5.82 -19.41 29.50
N SER A 32 -6.83 -19.86 30.23
CA SER A 32 -7.35 -19.20 31.42
C SER A 32 -6.28 -19.09 32.51
N ALA A 33 -5.54 -17.97 32.59
CA ALA A 33 -4.85 -17.53 33.82
C ALA A 33 -4.39 -16.05 33.70
N PRO A 34 -4.53 -15.21 34.74
CA PRO A 34 -4.16 -13.80 34.70
C PRO A 34 -2.73 -13.59 35.23
N THR A 35 -1.85 -12.91 34.48
CA THR A 35 -0.54 -12.50 35.03
C THR A 35 0.00 -11.19 34.45
N LYS A 36 -0.06 -10.17 35.30
CA LYS A 36 0.72 -8.91 35.48
C LYS A 36 1.62 -8.38 34.34
N PRO A 37 1.61 -7.05 34.07
CA PRO A 37 2.58 -6.41 33.18
C PRO A 37 3.96 -6.31 33.85
N GLN A 38 4.95 -6.98 33.26
CA GLN A 38 6.35 -6.93 33.71
C GLN A 38 7.05 -5.71 33.11
N GLN A 39 7.44 -4.78 33.98
CA GLN A 39 8.27 -3.62 33.66
C GLN A 39 9.66 -4.09 33.20
N TYR A 40 10.09 -3.68 32.01
CA TYR A 40 11.48 -3.80 31.60
C TYR A 40 12.19 -2.47 31.86
N ALA A 41 13.12 -2.49 32.83
CA ALA A 41 13.98 -1.39 33.19
C ALA A 41 14.87 -0.96 32.00
N ALA A 42 14.94 0.34 31.75
CA ALA A 42 15.82 0.94 30.75
C ALA A 42 17.29 0.84 31.20
N ARG A 43 18.16 0.35 30.31
CA ARG A 43 19.62 0.36 30.47
C ARG A 43 20.20 1.58 29.72
N PRO A 44 21.28 2.24 30.21
CA PRO A 44 21.73 3.52 29.63
C PRO A 44 22.36 3.35 28.25
N ALA A 45 22.09 4.32 27.37
CA ALA A 45 22.60 4.39 26.01
C ALA A 45 24.05 4.93 25.97
N THR A 46 24.96 4.18 25.35
CA THR A 46 26.23 4.71 24.85
C THR A 46 26.02 5.31 23.47
N ALA A 47 26.35 6.60 23.32
CA ALA A 47 26.15 7.40 22.12
C ALA A 47 26.93 6.88 20.91
N ARG A 48 26.26 6.78 19.75
CA ARG A 48 26.88 6.54 18.43
C ARG A 48 26.49 7.69 17.49
N PRO A 49 27.39 8.17 16.59
CA PRO A 49 27.11 9.33 15.75
C PRO A 49 25.98 9.06 14.74
N SER A 50 25.22 10.11 14.46
CA SER A 50 24.02 10.15 13.61
C SER A 50 24.22 9.48 12.25
N ALA A 51 23.61 8.31 12.07
CA ALA A 51 23.37 7.72 10.76
C ALA A 51 22.12 8.37 10.11
N PRO A 52 22.01 8.42 8.77
CA PRO A 52 20.80 8.88 8.09
C PRO A 52 19.60 8.09 8.57
N ALA A 53 18.45 8.76 8.76
CA ALA A 53 17.23 8.13 9.27
C ALA A 53 16.95 6.83 8.51
N PRO A 54 16.83 5.68 9.20
CA PRO A 54 16.47 4.43 8.54
C PRO A 54 15.10 4.62 7.89
N ALA A 55 15.00 4.29 6.60
CA ALA A 55 13.71 4.19 5.93
C ALA A 55 12.78 3.35 6.82
N PRO A 56 11.52 3.79 7.04
CA PRO A 56 10.63 3.11 7.96
C PRO A 56 10.58 1.64 7.57
N ALA A 57 10.85 0.76 8.54
CA ALA A 57 10.81 -0.68 8.31
C ALA A 57 9.41 -1.04 7.82
N VAL A 58 9.27 -1.24 6.51
CA VAL A 58 8.01 -1.63 5.89
C VAL A 58 7.73 -3.04 6.38
N ARG A 59 6.75 -3.16 7.28
CA ARG A 59 6.34 -4.45 7.82
C ARG A 59 5.63 -5.20 6.71
N PHE A 60 5.94 -6.48 6.52
CA PHE A 60 5.29 -7.34 5.52
C PHE A 60 3.74 -7.25 5.54
N SER A 61 3.14 -7.05 6.71
CA SER A 61 1.68 -6.87 6.85
C SER A 61 1.13 -5.62 6.15
N ASP A 62 1.87 -4.51 6.15
CA ASP A 62 1.47 -3.28 5.46
C ASP A 62 1.55 -3.45 3.94
N ASP A 63 2.55 -4.20 3.46
CA ASP A 63 2.67 -4.54 2.04
C ASP A 63 1.52 -5.42 1.56
N THR A 64 1.15 -6.47 2.32
CA THR A 64 0.02 -7.33 1.92
C THR A 64 -1.28 -6.54 1.80
N ALA A 65 -1.58 -5.66 2.76
CA ALA A 65 -2.78 -4.83 2.74
C ALA A 65 -2.79 -3.85 1.56
N ARG A 66 -1.63 -3.23 1.27
CA ARG A 66 -1.46 -2.34 0.11
C ARG A 66 -1.68 -3.09 -1.21
N LEU A 67 -1.07 -4.27 -1.35
CA LEU A 67 -1.23 -5.10 -2.54
C LEU A 67 -2.68 -5.56 -2.73
N GLN A 68 -3.37 -5.94 -1.67
CA GLN A 68 -4.79 -6.30 -1.72
C GLN A 68 -5.66 -5.12 -2.17
N LYS A 69 -5.40 -3.91 -1.65
CA LYS A 69 -6.12 -2.70 -2.06
C LYS A 69 -5.89 -2.40 -3.55
N MET A 70 -4.65 -2.51 -4.03
CA MET A 70 -4.34 -2.34 -5.45
C MET A 70 -5.08 -3.36 -6.32
N HIS A 71 -5.09 -4.63 -5.90
CA HIS A 71 -5.80 -5.69 -6.62
C HIS A 71 -7.32 -5.43 -6.64
N ALA A 72 -7.90 -5.04 -5.51
CA ALA A 72 -9.32 -4.72 -5.40
C ALA A 72 -9.72 -3.55 -6.33
N VAL A 73 -8.91 -2.48 -6.37
CA VAL A 73 -9.17 -1.32 -7.24
C VAL A 73 -9.08 -1.72 -8.71
N ARG A 74 -8.03 -2.44 -9.12
CA ARG A 74 -7.82 -2.81 -10.53
C ARG A 74 -8.90 -3.73 -11.09
N ASN A 75 -9.44 -4.61 -10.25
CA ASN A 75 -10.54 -5.51 -10.62
C ASN A 75 -11.93 -4.89 -10.38
N SER A 76 -12.01 -3.69 -9.82
CA SER A 76 -13.29 -3.01 -9.65
C SER A 76 -13.86 -2.59 -11.01
N ALA A 77 -15.18 -2.45 -11.09
CA ALA A 77 -15.84 -2.01 -12.32
C ALA A 77 -15.26 -0.68 -12.80
N VAL A 78 -15.14 -0.51 -14.12
CA VAL A 78 -14.60 0.71 -14.75
C VAL A 78 -15.31 1.98 -14.25
N GLY A 79 -16.63 1.93 -14.07
CA GLY A 79 -17.41 3.04 -13.51
C GLY A 79 -17.02 3.43 -12.07
N LEU A 80 -16.65 2.48 -11.22
CA LEU A 80 -16.15 2.74 -9.86
C LEU A 80 -14.77 3.42 -9.89
N GLN A 81 -13.89 2.96 -10.79
CA GLN A 81 -12.57 3.56 -10.98
C GLN A 81 -12.71 5.02 -11.44
N ILE A 82 -13.57 5.29 -12.43
CA ILE A 82 -13.85 6.64 -12.93
C ILE A 82 -14.41 7.52 -11.82
N LYS A 83 -15.40 7.03 -11.06
CA LYS A 83 -15.99 7.79 -9.95
C LYS A 83 -14.95 8.18 -8.91
N ALA A 84 -14.06 7.27 -8.53
CA ALA A 84 -13.00 7.56 -7.57
C ALA A 84 -12.03 8.64 -8.07
N VAL A 85 -11.69 8.61 -9.37
CA VAL A 85 -10.85 9.64 -9.99
C VAL A 85 -11.57 11.00 -10.03
N ILE A 86 -12.86 11.03 -10.40
CA ILE A 86 -13.65 12.26 -10.41
C ILE A 86 -13.80 12.84 -9.00
N GLU A 87 -14.09 12.03 -7.99
CA GLU A 87 -14.14 12.47 -6.59
C GLU A 87 -12.79 13.05 -6.12
N LEU A 88 -11.67 12.43 -6.50
CA LEU A 88 -10.34 12.95 -6.19
C LEU A 88 -10.10 14.32 -6.83
N LEU A 89 -10.43 14.48 -8.12
CA LEU A 89 -10.31 15.74 -8.84
C LEU A 89 -11.23 16.83 -8.26
N TYR A 90 -12.45 16.45 -7.87
CA TYR A 90 -13.39 17.36 -7.23
C TYR A 90 -12.87 17.86 -5.87
N ARG A 91 -12.30 16.95 -5.06
CA ARG A 91 -11.77 17.29 -3.74
C ARG A 91 -10.51 18.14 -3.83
N THR A 92 -9.64 17.86 -4.80
CA THR A 92 -8.35 18.56 -4.94
C THR A 92 -8.44 19.86 -5.73
N ARG A 93 -9.45 20.02 -6.60
CA ARG A 93 -9.63 21.17 -7.52
C ARG A 93 -8.36 21.52 -8.29
N LYS A 94 -7.49 20.53 -8.51
CA LYS A 94 -6.19 20.67 -9.15
C LYS A 94 -6.13 19.76 -10.37
N ALA A 95 -5.37 20.19 -11.37
CA ALA A 95 -5.03 19.33 -12.48
C ALA A 95 -4.02 18.27 -11.99
N LEU A 96 -4.41 16.99 -12.02
CA LEU A 96 -3.56 15.88 -11.61
C LEU A 96 -3.13 15.07 -12.83
N THR A 97 -1.87 14.65 -12.83
CA THR A 97 -1.36 13.72 -13.86
C THR A 97 -1.82 12.29 -13.57
N ALA A 98 -1.88 11.46 -14.61
CA ALA A 98 -2.23 10.05 -14.49
C ALA A 98 -1.40 9.32 -13.41
N LYS A 99 -0.11 9.68 -13.27
CA LYS A 99 0.77 9.12 -12.23
C LYS A 99 0.32 9.48 -10.82
N GLN A 100 0.01 10.76 -10.57
CA GLN A 100 -0.47 11.22 -9.26
C GLN A 100 -1.81 10.58 -8.89
N ILE A 101 -2.70 10.41 -9.87
CA ILE A 101 -3.98 9.74 -9.68
C ILE A 101 -3.77 8.25 -9.37
N ASN A 102 -2.83 7.58 -10.05
CA ASN A 102 -2.49 6.20 -9.75
C ASN A 102 -1.89 6.06 -8.33
N GLU A 103 -1.07 7.00 -7.88
CA GLU A 103 -0.53 6.98 -6.51
C GLU A 103 -1.61 7.17 -5.43
N ALA A 104 -2.58 8.05 -5.67
CA ALA A 104 -3.64 8.35 -4.71
C ALA A 104 -4.78 7.30 -4.70
N THR A 105 -5.10 6.75 -5.87
CA THR A 105 -6.31 5.93 -6.08
C THR A 105 -6.01 4.50 -6.48
N TYR A 106 -4.77 4.17 -6.86
CA TYR A 106 -4.34 2.87 -7.42
C TYR A 106 -5.03 2.47 -8.73
N VAL A 107 -5.66 3.43 -9.40
CA VAL A 107 -6.26 3.26 -10.73
C VAL A 107 -5.18 3.48 -11.79
N ASP A 108 -4.95 2.47 -12.62
CA ASP A 108 -4.00 2.55 -13.72
C ASP A 108 -4.67 3.16 -14.96
N ILE A 109 -4.59 4.48 -15.09
CA ILE A 109 -5.15 5.22 -16.22
C ILE A 109 -4.34 4.99 -17.51
N ALA A 110 -3.03 4.73 -17.38
CA ALA A 110 -2.16 4.54 -18.55
C ALA A 110 -2.31 3.14 -19.15
N GLY A 111 -2.49 2.12 -18.31
CA GLY A 111 -2.70 0.74 -18.73
C GLY A 111 -4.15 0.40 -19.11
N ASN A 112 -5.14 1.22 -18.73
CA ASN A 112 -6.55 0.96 -19.00
C ASN A 112 -7.16 2.00 -19.94
N SER A 113 -7.13 1.70 -21.24
CA SER A 113 -7.67 2.58 -22.30
C SER A 113 -9.14 2.93 -22.10
N ALA A 114 -9.95 2.01 -21.55
CA ALA A 114 -11.36 2.27 -21.31
C ALA A 114 -11.57 3.36 -20.25
N VAL A 115 -10.79 3.34 -19.16
CA VAL A 115 -10.84 4.38 -18.12
C VAL A 115 -10.38 5.72 -18.68
N PHE A 116 -9.30 5.72 -19.47
CA PHE A 116 -8.78 6.93 -20.10
C PHE A 116 -9.80 7.60 -21.03
N GLU A 117 -10.39 6.84 -21.96
CA GLU A 117 -11.39 7.34 -22.91
C GLU A 117 -12.65 7.84 -22.20
N ASN A 118 -13.12 7.12 -21.18
CA ASN A 118 -14.28 7.56 -20.40
C ASN A 118 -13.97 8.83 -19.59
N LEU A 119 -12.78 8.97 -19.01
CA LEU A 119 -12.37 10.21 -18.33
C LEU A 119 -12.31 11.39 -19.30
N ARG A 120 -11.87 11.16 -20.54
CA ARG A 120 -11.85 12.18 -21.60
C ARG A 120 -13.24 12.57 -22.09
N SER A 121 -14.18 11.62 -22.13
CA SER A 121 -15.57 11.84 -22.54
C SER A 121 -16.41 12.56 -21.48
N ASN A 122 -16.07 12.40 -20.20
CA ASN A 122 -16.63 13.17 -19.09
C ASN A 122 -16.14 14.65 -19.13
N PRO A 123 -16.73 15.59 -18.37
CA PRO A 123 -16.28 17.00 -18.29
C PRO A 123 -14.94 17.17 -17.54
N CYS A 124 -13.98 16.27 -17.81
CA CYS A 124 -12.58 16.44 -17.45
C CYS A 124 -11.83 16.88 -18.70
N THR A 125 -11.32 18.11 -18.68
CA THR A 125 -10.41 18.60 -19.71
C THR A 125 -9.02 18.03 -19.47
N LEU A 126 -8.46 17.37 -20.49
CA LEU A 126 -7.06 16.96 -20.52
C LEU A 126 -6.21 18.12 -21.05
N THR A 127 -5.43 18.77 -20.19
CA THR A 127 -4.52 19.86 -20.58
C THR A 127 -3.09 19.44 -20.27
N GLY A 128 -2.24 19.32 -21.29
CA GLY A 128 -0.82 18.99 -21.11
C GLY A 128 -0.54 17.64 -20.44
N GLY A 129 -1.45 16.66 -20.56
CA GLY A 129 -1.32 15.35 -19.91
C GLY A 129 -1.83 15.29 -18.47
N ALA A 130 -2.43 16.36 -17.96
CA ALA A 130 -3.11 16.41 -16.67
C ALA A 130 -4.63 16.50 -16.85
N PHE A 131 -5.37 15.76 -16.02
CA PHE A 131 -6.82 15.81 -15.97
C PHE A 131 -7.25 16.91 -15.00
N SER A 132 -8.09 17.83 -15.48
CA SER A 132 -8.70 18.88 -14.67
C SER A 132 -10.21 18.87 -14.85
N LEU A 133 -10.95 19.04 -13.76
CA LEU A 133 -12.40 19.20 -13.82
C LEU A 133 -12.71 20.55 -14.46
N THR A 134 -13.40 20.57 -15.60
CA THR A 134 -13.90 21.81 -16.19
C THR A 134 -15.07 22.27 -15.33
N SER A 135 -14.79 23.06 -14.30
CA SER A 135 -15.88 23.75 -13.61
C SER A 135 -16.51 24.71 -14.62
N PRO A 136 -17.85 24.82 -14.69
CA PRO A 136 -18.46 25.93 -15.40
C PRO A 136 -17.91 27.21 -14.77
N ARG A 137 -17.15 27.96 -15.57
CA ARG A 137 -16.67 29.29 -15.22
C ARG A 137 -17.93 30.15 -15.17
N THR A 138 -18.50 30.32 -13.99
CA THR A 138 -19.48 31.38 -13.74
C THR A 138 -18.78 32.70 -14.01
N ALA A 139 -19.15 33.32 -15.13
CA ALA A 139 -18.91 34.72 -15.46
C ALA A 139 -20.23 35.25 -16.05
#